data_AF-A0A1X3P6Y7-F1
#
_entry.id   AF-A0A1X3P6Y7-F1
#
_cell.length_a   1.000
_cell.length_b   1.000
_cell.length_c   1.000
_cell.angle_alpha   90.00
_cell.angle_beta   90.00
_cell.angle_gamma   90.00
#
_symmetry.space_group_name_H-M   'P 1'
#
loop_
_entity.id
_entity.type
_entity.pdbx_description
1 polymer ?
#
loop_
_entity_poly.entity_id
_entity_poly.type
_entity_poly.pdbx_seq_one_letter_code
_entity_poly.pdbx_strand_id
1 'polypeptide(L)' 'RTAQQAAEATAELTARLGRSRVLGEKSRGTPDPGAVSFGMLAADVASWLEAR' A
#
# COMPACT_ATOMS: atom_id res chain seq x y z
N ARG A 1 -8.84 8.30 2.55
CA ARG A 1 -7.86 8.34 3.68
C ARG A 1 -7.54 6.94 4.22
N THR A 2 -8.51 6.07 4.51
CA THR A 2 -8.26 4.70 5.00
C THR A 2 -7.30 3.89 4.14
N ALA A 3 -7.42 3.96 2.80
CA ALA A 3 -6.54 3.22 1.90
C ALA A 3 -5.06 3.64 2.00
N GLN A 4 -4.79 4.94 2.18
CA GLN A 4 -3.43 5.44 2.35
C GLN A 4 -2.83 4.98 3.68
N GLN A 5 -3.58 5.06 4.78
CA GLN A 5 -3.13 4.58 6.10
C GLN A 5 -2.88 3.07 6.08
N ALA A 6 -3.74 2.31 5.41
CA ALA A 6 -3.54 0.88 5.24
C ALA A 6 -2.28 0.57 4.43
N ALA A 7 -1.98 1.36 3.39
CA ALA A 7 -0.74 1.23 2.62
C ALA A 7 0.50 1.54 3.47
N GLU A 8 0.50 2.64 4.23
CA GLU A 8 1.60 3.00 5.13
C GLU A 8 1.85 1.91 6.18
N ALA A 9 0.78 1.35 6.77
CA ALA A 9 0.88 0.28 7.77
C ALA A 9 1.52 -1.01 7.25
N THR A 10 1.59 -1.22 5.93
CA THR A 10 2.29 -2.39 5.37
C THR A 10 3.80 -2.38 5.65
N ALA A 11 4.38 -1.22 5.98
CA ALA A 11 5.77 -1.14 6.42
C ALA A 11 6.04 -2.00 7.66
N GLU A 12 5.02 -2.24 8.49
CA GLU A 12 5.13 -3.08 9.69
C GLU A 12 5.00 -4.58 9.40
N LEU A 13 4.89 -4.99 8.14
CA LEU A 13 4.76 -6.37 7.72
C LEU A 13 6.08 -6.91 7.16
N THR A 14 6.44 -8.12 7.57
CA THR A 14 7.45 -8.91 6.84
C THR A 14 6.81 -9.43 5.56
N ALA A 15 7.41 -9.13 4.41
CA ALA A 15 6.89 -9.51 3.09
C ALA A 15 6.95 -11.04 2.92
N ARG A 16 5.79 -11.65 2.68
CA ARG A 16 5.65 -13.10 2.44
C ARG A 16 5.37 -13.45 0.98
N LEU A 17 5.06 -12.46 0.15
CA LEU A 17 4.67 -12.61 -1.26
C LEU A 17 5.43 -11.62 -2.15
N GLY A 18 5.37 -11.85 -3.47
CA GLY A 18 5.97 -10.96 -4.47
C GLY A 18 7.50 -10.94 -4.46
N ARG A 19 8.08 -9.94 -5.13
CA ARG A 19 9.55 -9.79 -5.26
C ARG A 19 10.22 -9.51 -3.91
N SER A 20 9.58 -8.73 -3.05
CA SER A 20 10.11 -8.37 -1.73
C SER A 20 10.22 -9.54 -0.75
N ARG A 21 9.56 -10.68 -1.03
CA ARG A 21 9.64 -11.91 -0.20
C ARG A 21 11.08 -12.35 0.07
N VAL A 22 11.98 -12.22 -0.91
CA VAL A 22 13.38 -12.68 -0.76
C VAL A 22 14.17 -11.88 0.27
N LEU A 23 13.67 -10.70 0.67
CA LEU A 23 14.32 -9.84 1.66
C LEU A 23 14.02 -10.29 3.10
N GLY A 24 12.97 -11.10 3.31
CA GLY A 24 12.55 -11.54 4.65
C GLY A 24 12.37 -10.36 5.60
N GLU A 25 12.92 -10.46 6.81
CA GLU A 25 12.85 -9.39 7.84
C GLU A 25 13.40 -8.04 7.36
N LYS A 26 14.28 -8.01 6.35
CA LYS A 26 14.79 -6.75 5.78
C LYS A 26 13.74 -5.98 4.98
N SER A 27 12.57 -6.56 4.68
CA SER A 27 11.49 -5.83 4.03
C SER A 27 10.75 -4.89 4.99
N ARG A 28 10.84 -5.13 6.31
CA ARG A 28 10.17 -4.30 7.32
C ARG A 28 10.71 -2.87 7.27
N GLY A 29 9.82 -1.91 7.51
CA GLY A 29 10.10 -0.47 7.42
C GLY A 29 9.89 0.13 6.03
N THR A 30 9.55 -0.67 5.02
CA THR A 30 9.23 -0.19 3.67
C THR A 30 7.78 -0.51 3.32
N PRO A 31 6.92 0.49 3.09
CA PRO A 31 5.55 0.26 2.61
C PRO A 31 5.54 -0.54 1.30
N ASP A 32 4.56 -1.43 1.13
CA ASP A 32 4.34 -2.14 -0.11
C ASP A 32 3.97 -1.16 -1.24
N PRO A 33 4.73 -1.12 -2.34
CA PRO A 33 4.49 -0.18 -3.43
C PRO A 33 3.16 -0.42 -4.14
N GLY A 34 2.67 -1.67 -4.15
CA GLY A 34 1.37 -2.01 -4.71
C GLY A 34 0.23 -1.42 -3.90
N ALA A 35 0.30 -1.54 -2.57
CA ALA A 35 -0.66 -0.95 -1.64
C ALA A 35 -0.68 0.59 -1.73
N VAL A 36 0.49 1.22 -1.82
CA VAL A 36 0.61 2.68 -2.01
C VAL A 36 -0.07 3.11 -3.31
N SER A 37 0.24 2.44 -4.42
CA SER A 37 -0.36 2.73 -5.73
C SER A 37 -1.88 2.52 -5.71
N PHE A 38 -2.35 1.45 -5.06
CA PHE A 38 -3.78 1.21 -4.86
C PHE A 38 -4.45 2.32 -4.05
N GLY A 39 -3.80 2.82 -3.00
CA GLY A 39 -4.28 3.95 -2.21
C GLY A 39 -4.48 5.22 -3.05
N MET A 40 -3.56 5.51 -3.97
CA MET A 40 -3.67 6.63 -4.93
C MET A 40 -4.87 6.44 -5.86
N LEU A 41 -4.97 5.27 -6.50
CA LEU A 41 -6.09 4.96 -7.41
C LEU A 41 -7.45 5.01 -6.68
N ALA A 42 -7.53 4.50 -5.46
CA ALA A 42 -8.74 4.55 -4.66
C ALA A 42 -9.14 6.00 -4.31
N ALA A 43 -8.16 6.88 -4.06
CA ALA A 43 -8.43 8.31 -3.84
C ALA A 43 -8.97 8.99 -5.10
N ASP A 44 -8.39 8.71 -6.26
CA ASP A 44 -8.85 9.25 -7.55
C ASP A 44 -10.27 8.80 -7.89
N VAL A 45 -10.58 7.51 -7.70
CA VAL A 45 -11.92 6.96 -7.91
C VAL A 45 -12.92 7.60 -6.95
N ALA A 46 -12.58 7.75 -5.67
CA ALA A 46 -13.45 8.42 -4.71
C ALA A 46 -13.76 9.86 -5.12
N SER A 47 -12.73 10.63 -5.51
CA SER A 47 -12.91 11.98 -6.01
C SER A 47 -13.79 12.04 -7.25
N TRP A 48 -13.64 11.08 -8.18
CA TRP A 48 -14.47 11.01 -9.38
C TRP A 48 -15.94 10.68 -9.07
N LEU A 49 -16.18 9.82 -8.07
CA LEU A 49 -17.52 9.47 -7.61
C LEU A 49 -18.21 10.65 -6.91
N GLU A 50 -17.49 11.41 -6.09
CA GLU A 50 -18.02 12.59 -5.40
C GLU A 50 -18.35 13.75 -6.35
N ALA A 51 -17.70 13.81 -7.52
CA ALA A 51 -17.93 14.83 -8.54
C ALA A 51 -19.12 14.52 -9.47
N ARG A 52 -19.81 13.41 -9.28
CA ARG A 52 -21.00 12.98 -10.03
C ARG A 52 -22.26 13.15 -9.18
#